data_AF-A0A8E8PJW4-F1
#
_entry.id   AF-A0A8E8PJW4-F1
#
_cell.length_a   1.000
_cell.length_b   1.000
_cell.length_c   1.000
_cell.angle_alpha   90.00
_cell.angle_beta   90.00
_cell.angle_gamma   90.00
#
_symmetry.space_group_name_H-M   'P 1'
#
loop_
_entity.id
_entity.type
_entity.pdbx_description
1 polymer ?
#
loop_
_entity_poly.entity_id
_entity_poly.type
_entity_poly.pdbx_seq_one_letter_code
_entity_poly.pdbx_strand_id
1 'polypeptide(L)'
;ATGGVKKPHRYRPGTVALREIRRYQKSTELLIRKLPFQRLVREIAQDFKTDLRFQSSAVMALQEASEAYLVGLFEDTNLCAIHA
;
A
#
# COMPACT_ATOMS: atom_id res chain seq x y z
N ALA A 1 -32.89 23.84 30.34
CA ALA A 1 -32.50 22.44 30.09
C ALA A 1 -31.22 22.43 29.26
N THR A 2 -30.06 22.32 29.89
CA THR A 2 -28.77 22.23 29.21
C THR A 2 -28.66 20.85 28.57
N GLY A 3 -28.95 20.76 27.27
CA GLY A 3 -28.84 19.51 26.50
C GLY A 3 -27.41 18.99 26.58
N GLY A 4 -27.23 17.81 27.18
CA GLY A 4 -25.92 17.20 27.38
C GLY A 4 -25.15 17.04 26.07
N VAL A 5 -23.83 17.27 26.11
CA VAL A 5 -22.94 17.12 24.95
C VAL A 5 -23.04 15.69 24.41
N LYS A 6 -23.39 15.56 23.13
CA LYS A 6 -23.48 14.25 22.45
C LYS A 6 -22.09 13.63 22.39
N LYS A 7 -21.97 12.35 22.77
CA LYS A 7 -20.68 11.62 22.67
C LYS A 7 -20.17 11.64 21.22
N PRO A 8 -18.86 11.80 20.98
CA PRO A 8 -18.28 11.71 19.65
C PRO A 8 -18.60 10.37 18.99
N HIS A 9 -19.03 10.41 17.73
CA HIS A 9 -19.31 9.20 16.97
C HIS A 9 -18.02 8.44 16.66
N ARG A 10 -17.99 7.14 16.96
CA ARG A 10 -16.89 6.23 16.62
C ARG A 10 -17.42 5.06 15.81
N TYR A 11 -16.79 4.79 14.66
CA TYR A 11 -17.10 3.60 13.86
C TYR A 11 -16.74 2.32 14.62
N ARG A 12 -17.51 1.26 14.39
CA ARG A 12 -17.21 -0.06 14.95
C ARG A 12 -15.89 -0.60 14.36
N PRO A 13 -15.12 -1.40 15.10
CA PRO A 13 -13.95 -2.10 14.55
C PRO A 13 -14.31 -2.82 13.24
N GLY A 14 -13.41 -2.76 12.26
CA GLY A 14 -13.62 -3.33 10.91
C GLY A 14 -14.44 -2.44 9.95
N THR A 15 -15.24 -1.48 10.43
CA THR A 15 -16.08 -0.64 9.54
C THR A 15 -15.24 0.25 8.61
N VAL A 16 -14.15 0.82 9.13
CA VAL A 16 -13.24 1.67 8.33
C VAL A 16 -12.36 0.80 7.44
N ALA A 17 -11.85 -0.33 7.94
CA ALA A 17 -11.06 -1.28 7.16
C ALA A 17 -11.82 -1.79 5.92
N LEU A 18 -13.09 -2.22 6.06
CA LEU A 18 -13.92 -2.64 4.92
C LEU A 18 -14.18 -1.51 3.92
N ARG A 19 -14.21 -0.25 4.38
CA ARG A 19 -14.35 0.91 3.50
C ARG A 19 -13.07 1.16 2.71
N GLU A 20 -11.92 1.02 3.35
CA GLU A 20 -10.61 1.15 2.72
C GLU A 20 -10.36 0.05 1.69
N ILE A 21 -10.67 -1.22 2.02
CA ILE A 21 -10.58 -2.34 1.07
C ILE A 21 -11.38 -2.05 -0.20
N ARG A 22 -12.65 -1.66 -0.07
CA ARG A 22 -13.50 -1.32 -1.23
C ARG A 22 -13.00 -0.11 -2.01
N ARG A 23 -12.44 0.89 -1.30
CA ARG A 23 -11.85 2.07 -1.94
C ARG A 23 -10.66 1.66 -2.80
N TYR A 24 -9.70 0.93 -2.24
CA TYR A 24 -8.47 0.56 -2.94
C TYR A 24 -8.69 -0.45 -4.05
N GLN A 25 -9.63 -1.38 -3.90
CA GLN A 25 -10.04 -2.30 -4.98
C GLN A 25 -10.68 -1.58 -6.19
N LYS A 26 -11.22 -0.37 -6.01
CA LYS A 26 -11.82 0.42 -7.10
C LYS A 26 -10.80 1.29 -7.83
N SER A 27 -9.63 1.53 -7.25
CA SER A 27 -8.59 2.39 -7.78
C SER A 27 -7.43 1.58 -8.35
N THR A 28 -6.65 2.21 -9.22
CA THR A 28 -5.36 1.69 -9.72
C THR A 28 -4.19 2.60 -9.32
N GLU A 29 -4.40 3.44 -8.29
CA GLU A 29 -3.34 4.31 -7.78
C GLU A 29 -2.26 3.49 -7.07
N LEU A 30 -0.99 3.85 -7.31
CA LEU A 30 0.12 3.29 -6.54
C LEU A 30 0.05 3.77 -5.09
N LEU A 31 0.15 2.85 -4.15
CA LEU A 31 -0.02 3.09 -2.72
C LEU A 31 1.31 3.40 -2.03
N ILE A 32 2.44 2.94 -2.57
CA ILE A 32 3.75 3.27 -2.03
C ILE A 32 4.17 4.66 -2.52
N ARG A 33 4.69 5.48 -1.60
CA ARG A 33 5.19 6.82 -1.96
C ARG A 33 6.38 6.69 -2.91
N LYS A 34 6.32 7.40 -4.05
CA LYS A 34 7.31 7.33 -5.13
C LYS A 34 8.75 7.64 -4.70
N LEU A 35 8.97 8.71 -3.91
CA LEU A 35 10.33 9.12 -3.52
C LEU A 35 11.01 8.10 -2.58
N PRO A 36 10.36 7.61 -1.51
CA PRO A 36 10.90 6.49 -0.73
C PRO A 36 11.16 5.23 -1.55
N PHE A 37 10.23 4.83 -2.43
CA PHE A 37 10.42 3.67 -3.30
C PHE A 37 11.63 3.83 -4.21
N GLN A 38 11.78 5.00 -4.86
CA GLN A 38 12.94 5.31 -5.68
C GLN A 38 14.26 5.26 -4.89
N ARG A 39 14.27 5.72 -3.64
CA ARG A 39 15.47 5.65 -2.78
C ARG A 39 15.83 4.19 -2.49
N LEU A 40 14.85 3.36 -2.16
CA LEU A 40 15.06 1.93 -1.92
C LEU A 40 15.59 1.21 -3.17
N VAL A 41 15.02 1.48 -4.36
CA VAL A 41 15.52 0.92 -5.62
C VAL A 41 17.00 1.27 -5.83
N ARG A 42 17.39 2.52 -5.56
CA ARG A 42 18.78 2.97 -5.74
C ARG A 42 19.72 2.39 -4.69
N GLU A 43 19.27 2.28 -3.44
CA GLU A 43 20.01 1.66 -2.35
C GLU A 43 20.36 0.20 -2.70
N ILE A 44 19.36 -0.61 -3.06
CA ILE A 44 19.55 -2.01 -3.46
C ILE A 44 20.45 -2.11 -4.70
N ALA A 45 20.23 -1.28 -5.72
CA ALA A 45 21.02 -1.34 -6.95
C ALA A 45 22.50 -0.99 -6.75
N GLN A 46 22.81 -0.10 -5.80
CA GLN A 46 24.17 0.31 -5.48
C GLN A 46 25.02 -0.87 -4.98
N ASP A 47 24.41 -1.82 -4.28
CA ASP A 47 25.09 -3.04 -3.80
C ASP A 47 25.55 -3.96 -4.94
N PHE A 48 24.91 -3.87 -6.11
CA PHE A 48 25.28 -4.66 -7.29
C PHE A 48 26.22 -3.93 -8.23
N LYS A 49 26.00 -2.62 -8.43
CA LYS A 49 26.85 -1.78 -9.29
C LYS A 49 26.71 -0.32 -8.90
N THR A 50 27.85 0.31 -8.63
CA THR A 50 27.92 1.73 -8.32
C THR A 50 27.64 2.59 -9.56
N ASP A 51 27.16 3.82 -9.33
CA ASP A 51 26.99 4.87 -10.35
C ASP A 51 25.95 4.55 -11.44
N LEU A 52 24.97 3.71 -11.11
CA LEU A 52 23.83 3.42 -11.99
C LEU A 52 22.88 4.62 -12.15
N ARG A 53 22.49 4.87 -13.39
CA ARG A 53 21.41 5.82 -13.73
C ARG A 53 20.16 5.05 -14.12
N PHE A 54 19.04 5.48 -13.55
CA PHE A 54 17.73 4.89 -13.82
C PHE A 54 16.90 5.86 -14.68
N GLN A 55 16.25 5.31 -15.71
CA GLN A 55 15.16 6.00 -16.38
C GLN A 55 13.97 6.14 -15.43
N SER A 56 13.17 7.20 -15.59
CA SER A 56 11.96 7.39 -14.78
C SER A 56 10.96 6.25 -14.98
N SER A 57 10.79 5.78 -16.23
CA SER A 57 9.95 4.64 -16.58
C SER A 57 10.42 3.34 -15.93
N ALA A 58 11.73 3.12 -15.78
CA ALA A 58 12.25 1.92 -15.14
C ALA A 58 11.87 1.86 -13.65
N VAL A 59 11.96 2.98 -12.93
CA VAL A 59 11.53 3.05 -11.52
C VAL A 59 10.02 2.85 -11.39
N MET A 60 9.23 3.42 -12.30
CA MET A 60 7.78 3.21 -12.33
C MET A 60 7.42 1.75 -12.60
N ALA A 61 8.07 1.09 -13.57
CA ALA A 61 7.85 -0.32 -13.88
C ALA A 61 8.19 -1.23 -12.68
N LEU A 62 9.29 -0.95 -11.99
CA LEU A 62 9.65 -1.64 -10.75
C LEU A 62 8.57 -1.47 -9.68
N GLN A 63 8.01 -0.25 -9.54
CA GLN A 63 6.97 0.02 -8.56
C GLN A 63 5.67 -0.71 -8.89
N GLU A 64 5.22 -0.66 -10.15
CA GLU A 64 4.02 -1.36 -10.61
C GLU A 64 4.12 -2.86 -10.38
N ALA A 65 5.24 -3.48 -10.77
CA ALA A 65 5.46 -4.91 -10.57
C ALA A 65 5.51 -5.28 -9.07
N SER A 66 6.18 -4.46 -8.25
CA SER A 66 6.33 -4.74 -6.81
C SER A 66 4.98 -4.65 -6.09
N GLU A 67 4.18 -3.62 -6.37
CA GLU A 67 2.87 -3.46 -5.72
C GLU A 67 1.89 -4.53 -6.19
N ALA A 68 1.88 -4.88 -7.48
CA ALA A 68 1.06 -5.97 -7.99
C ALA A 68 1.42 -7.32 -7.32
N TYR A 69 2.71 -7.61 -7.16
CA TYR A 69 3.18 -8.80 -6.46
C TYR A 69 2.72 -8.83 -5.00
N LEU A 70 2.88 -7.72 -4.27
CA LEU A 70 2.47 -7.64 -2.86
C LEU A 70 0.96 -7.80 -2.69
N VAL A 71 0.15 -7.22 -3.59
CA VAL A 71 -1.31 -7.40 -3.56
C VAL A 71 -1.68 -8.88 -3.72
N GLY A 72 -1.13 -9.56 -4.73
CA GLY A 72 -1.38 -11.00 -4.92
C GLY A 72 -0.94 -11.85 -3.72
N LEU A 73 0.23 -11.53 -3.15
CA LEU A 73 0.71 -12.21 -1.94
C LEU A 73 -0.25 -12.01 -0.74
N PHE A 74 -0.83 -10.82 -0.58
CA PHE A 74 -1.81 -10.57 0.49
C PHE A 74 -3.15 -11.26 0.25
N GLU A 75 -3.57 -11.42 -1.00
CA GLU A 75 -4.76 -12.21 -1.35
C GLU A 75 -4.61 -13.67 -0.92
N ASP A 76 -3.48 -14.30 -1.28
CA ASP A 76 -3.16 -15.67 -0.87
C ASP A 76 -3.02 -15.81 0.66
N THR A 77 -2.32 -14.86 1.28
CA THR A 77 -2.16 -14.82 2.75
C THR A 77 -3.52 -14.74 3.45
N ASN A 78 -4.46 -13.97 2.90
CA ASN A 78 -5.80 -13.85 3.45
C ASN A 78 -6.60 -15.16 3.30
N LEU A 79 -6.45 -15.89 2.18
CA LEU A 79 -7.03 -17.22 2.03
C LEU A 79 -6.48 -18.20 3.08
N CYS A 80 -5.17 -18.19 3.33
CA CYS A 80 -4.56 -18.99 4.39
C CYS A 80 -5.06 -18.60 5.79
N ALA A 81 -5.23 -17.31 6.06
CA ALA A 81 -5.71 -16.82 7.35
C ALA A 81 -7.18 -17.17 7.62
N ILE A 82 -8.01 -17.23 6.59
CA ILE A 82 -9.42 -17.68 6.69
C ILE A 82 -9.52 -19.21 6.86
N HIS A 83 -8.52 -19.94 6.35
CA HIS A 83 -8.50 -21.40 6.44
C HIS A 83 -8.16 -21.93 7.85
N ALA A 84 -7.32 -21.22 8.60
CA ALA A 84 -6.92 -21.56 9.97
C ALA A 84 -8.03 -21.27 11.00
#